data_AF-J0L787-F1
#
_entry.id   AF-J0L787-F1
#
_cell.length_a   1.000
_cell.length_b   1.000
_cell.length_c   1.000
_cell.angle_alpha   90.00
_cell.angle_beta   90.00
_cell.angle_gamma   90.00
#
_symmetry.space_group_name_H-M   'P 1'
#
loop_
_entity.id
_entity.type
_entity.pdbx_description
1 polymer ?
#
loop_
_entity_poly.entity_id
_entity_poly.type
_entity_poly.pdbx_seq_one_letter_code
_entity_poly.pdbx_strand_id
1 'polypeptide(L)'
;MVNFRVDSDNKNIKIELMLKGESDTLFVEIPKYQIVEVDEKVYIDIYEIKTNREWLNIVIETYLKNKRVEVPQKFAPLLEIAL
;
A
#
# COMPACT_ATOMS: atom_id res chain seq x y z
N MET A 1 -4.79 2.28 -17.15
CA MET A 1 -5.34 1.08 -16.47
C MET A 1 -4.60 0.92 -15.15
N VAL A 2 -5.31 0.57 -14.08
CA VAL A 2 -4.72 0.27 -12.76
C VAL A 2 -5.12 -1.16 -12.41
N ASN A 3 -4.13 -1.97 -12.06
CA ASN A 3 -4.31 -3.33 -11.58
C ASN A 3 -3.87 -3.36 -10.12
N PHE A 4 -4.75 -3.82 -9.23
CA PHE A 4 -4.53 -3.81 -7.78
C PHE A 4 -4.77 -5.23 -7.25
N ARG A 5 -3.76 -5.81 -6.61
CA ARG A 5 -3.80 -7.17 -6.05
C ARG A 5 -3.40 -7.12 -4.59
N VAL A 6 -4.18 -7.80 -3.75
CA VAL A 6 -3.91 -7.97 -2.32
C VAL A 6 -3.69 -9.45 -2.05
N ASP A 7 -2.58 -9.75 -1.40
CA ASP A 7 -2.27 -11.05 -0.84
C ASP A 7 -2.36 -10.91 0.69
N SER A 8 -3.47 -11.34 1.26
CA SER A 8 -3.74 -11.28 2.70
C SER A 8 -2.93 -12.28 3.51
N ASP A 9 -2.48 -13.37 2.88
CA ASP A 9 -1.72 -14.43 3.55
C ASP A 9 -0.27 -13.98 3.75
N ASN A 10 0.34 -13.40 2.71
CA ASN A 10 1.69 -12.87 2.76
C ASN A 10 1.76 -11.39 3.17
N LYS A 11 0.62 -10.76 3.46
CA LYS A 11 0.48 -9.32 3.80
C LYS A 11 1.18 -8.41 2.78
N ASN A 12 1.00 -8.73 1.50
CA ASN A 12 1.62 -8.02 0.38
C ASN A 12 0.54 -7.36 -0.51
N ILE A 13 0.83 -6.16 -1.02
CA ILE A 13 -0.01 -5.47 -2.01
C ILE A 13 0.83 -5.17 -3.24
N LYS A 14 0.30 -5.48 -4.42
CA LYS A 14 0.92 -5.18 -5.71
C LYS A 14 0.02 -4.28 -6.53
N ILE A 15 0.60 -3.22 -7.07
CA ILE A 15 -0.09 -2.25 -7.91
C ILE A 15 0.69 -2.12 -9.22
N GLU A 16 -0.02 -2.27 -10.33
CA GLU A 16 0.53 -2.05 -11.67
C GLU A 16 -0.25 -0.91 -12.29
N LEU A 17 0.46 0.15 -12.73
CA LEU A 17 -0.18 1.31 -13.30
C LEU A 17 0.60 1.88 -14.48
N MET A 18 -0.12 2.18 -15.56
CA MET A 18 0.42 2.91 -16.71
C MET A 18 0.21 4.41 -16.48
N LEU A 19 1.29 5.12 -16.15
CA LEU A 19 1.27 6.56 -15.93
C LEU A 19 1.28 7.31 -17.27
N LYS A 20 0.57 8.44 -17.31
CA LYS A 20 0.55 9.30 -18.49
C LYS A 20 1.94 9.94 -18.68
N GLY A 21 2.52 9.76 -19.86
CA GLY A 21 3.85 10.29 -20.18
C GLY A 21 5.01 9.34 -19.87
N GLU A 22 4.72 8.16 -19.31
CA GLU A 22 5.72 7.12 -19.09
C GLU A 22 5.70 6.10 -20.23
N SER A 23 6.88 5.60 -20.61
CA SER A 23 7.04 4.52 -21.59
C SER A 23 6.65 3.16 -21.04
N ASP A 24 6.90 2.95 -19.74
CA ASP A 24 6.80 1.65 -19.09
C ASP A 24 5.86 1.69 -17.88
N THR A 25 5.26 0.53 -17.61
CA THR A 25 4.38 0.34 -16.44
C THR A 25 5.16 0.54 -15.15
N LEU A 26 4.58 1.32 -14.23
CA LEU A 26 5.06 1.41 -12.87
C LEU A 26 4.49 0.23 -12.08
N PHE A 27 5.41 -0.55 -11.49
CA PHE A 27 5.10 -1.60 -10.54
C PHE A 27 5.41 -1.08 -9.14
N VAL A 28 4.43 -1.20 -8.24
CA VAL A 28 4.54 -0.84 -6.83
C VAL A 28 4.26 -2.08 -6.01
N GLU A 29 5.11 -2.35 -5.02
CA GLU A 29 4.97 -3.44 -4.07
C GLU A 29 5.01 -2.90 -2.65
N ILE A 30 4.07 -3.33 -1.82
CA ILE A 30 4.02 -3.06 -0.38
C ILE A 30 4.17 -4.42 0.29
N PRO A 31 5.42 -4.89 0.52
CA PRO A 31 5.71 -6.28 0.88
C PRO A 31 5.22 -6.66 2.28
N LYS A 32 4.94 -5.67 3.12
CA LYS A 32 4.41 -5.87 4.47
C LYS A 32 3.55 -4.70 4.86
N TYR A 33 2.24 -4.93 4.95
CA TYR A 33 1.32 -4.03 5.63
C TYR A 33 0.82 -4.68 6.92
N GLN A 34 0.43 -3.87 7.89
CA GLN A 34 -0.25 -4.33 9.09
C GLN A 34 -1.54 -3.56 9.28
N ILE A 35 -2.62 -4.26 9.60
CA ILE A 35 -3.87 -3.63 10.02
C ILE A 35 -3.81 -3.50 11.55
N VAL A 36 -4.07 -2.30 12.05
CA VAL A 36 -4.02 -1.98 13.48
C VAL A 36 -5.30 -1.26 13.87
N GLU A 37 -5.91 -1.65 14.97
CA GLU A 37 -7.04 -0.93 15.56
C GLU A 37 -6.56 -0.12 16.77
N VAL A 38 -6.91 1.16 16.81
CA VAL A 38 -6.61 2.07 17.92
C VAL A 38 -7.83 2.97 18.12
N ASP A 39 -8.38 3.02 19.33
CA ASP A 39 -9.51 3.90 19.68
C ASP A 39 -10.71 3.79 18.70
N GLU A 40 -11.15 2.57 18.39
CA GLU A 40 -12.26 2.26 17.45
C GLU A 40 -12.00 2.70 15.99
N LYS A 41 -10.75 3.01 15.67
CA LYS A 41 -10.31 3.37 14.32
C LYS A 41 -9.35 2.33 13.79
N VAL A 42 -9.58 1.95 12.53
CA VAL A 42 -8.73 1.00 11.82
C VAL A 42 -7.69 1.77 11.01
N TYR A 43 -6.46 1.30 11.08
CA TYR A 43 -5.30 1.84 10.38
C TYR A 43 -4.61 0.78 9.56
N ILE A 44 -3.99 1.20 8.47
CA ILE A 44 -3.01 0.39 7.72
C ILE A 44 -1.64 1.04 7.94
N ASP A 45 -0.76 0.28 8.60
CA ASP A 45 0.64 0.62 8.76
C ASP A 45 1.43 0.11 7.55
N ILE A 46 2.09 1.03 6.86
CA ILE A 46 2.93 0.78 5.70
C ILE A 46 4.38 0.98 6.10
N TYR A 47 5.13 -0.11 6.19
CA TYR A 47 6.54 -0.06 6.60
C TYR A 47 7.49 0.23 5.44
N GLU A 48 7.16 -0.29 4.27
CA GLU A 48 8.01 -0.22 3.09
C GLU A 48 7.15 -0.18 1.82
N ILE A 49 7.60 0.58 0.83
CA ILE A 49 7.04 0.60 -0.51
C ILE A 49 8.22 0.49 -1.48
N LYS A 50 8.15 -0.44 -2.42
CA LYS A 50 9.15 -0.63 -3.47
C LYS A 50 8.54 -0.38 -4.83
N THR A 51 9.35 0.12 -5.75
CA THR A 51 8.95 0.30 -7.13
C THR A 51 10.05 -0.14 -8.09
N ASN A 52 9.69 -0.40 -9.34
CA ASN A 52 10.65 -0.65 -10.42
C ASN A 52 11.38 0.61 -10.91
N ARG A 53 11.25 1.75 -10.21
CA ARG A 53 11.88 3.03 -10.56
C ARG A 53 12.74 3.53 -9.39
N GLU A 54 14.06 3.46 -9.56
CA GLU A 54 15.04 3.82 -8.53
C GLU A 54 14.81 5.22 -7.92
N TRP A 55 14.61 6.23 -8.77
CA TRP A 55 14.39 7.61 -8.30
C TRP A 55 13.14 7.74 -7.42
N LEU A 56 12.10 6.96 -7.70
CA LEU A 56 10.85 7.02 -6.95
C LEU A 56 11.01 6.34 -5.60
N ASN A 57 11.82 5.28 -5.51
CA ASN A 57 12.19 4.65 -4.24
C ASN A 57 12.85 5.66 -3.29
N ILE A 58 13.74 6.53 -3.79
CA ILE A 58 14.39 7.59 -2.99
C ILE A 58 13.35 8.57 -2.42
N VAL A 59 12.38 9.00 -3.24
CA VAL A 59 11.30 9.90 -2.80
C VAL A 59 10.42 9.21 -1.75
N ILE A 60 10.06 7.96 -1.98
CA ILE A 60 9.26 7.15 -1.05
C ILE A 60 9.97 7.02 0.29
N GLU A 61 11.25 6.69 0.32
CA GLU A 61 12.01 6.55 1.57
C GLU A 61 12.07 7.87 2.35
N THR A 62 12.14 8.99 1.64
CA THR A 62 12.22 10.32 2.24
C THR A 62 10.88 10.77 2.85
N TYR A 63 9.75 10.45 2.21
CA TYR A 63 8.46 11.06 2.55
C TYR A 63 7.36 10.10 3.02
N LEU A 64 7.48 8.80 2.72
CA LEU A 64 6.40 7.82 2.89
C LEU A 64 6.78 6.62 3.76
N LYS A 65 8.02 6.58 4.28
CA LYS A 65 8.47 5.54 5.19
C LYS A 65 7.67 5.54 6.49
N ASN A 66 7.26 4.35 6.95
CA ASN A 66 6.50 4.14 8.20
C ASN A 66 5.20 4.95 8.27
N LYS A 67 4.51 5.11 7.14
CA LYS A 67 3.27 5.89 7.10
C LYS A 67 2.11 5.05 7.63
N ARG A 68 1.36 5.63 8.56
CA ARG A 68 0.08 5.13 9.02
C ARG A 68 -1.04 5.81 8.25
N VAL A 69 -1.96 5.02 7.69
CA VAL A 69 -3.12 5.53 6.95
C VAL A 69 -4.39 5.11 7.66
N GLU A 70 -5.22 6.07 8.07
CA GLU A 70 -6.54 5.79 8.64
C GLU A 70 -7.46 5.22 7.56
N VAL A 71 -8.08 4.08 7.85
CA VAL A 71 -9.07 3.47 6.98
C VAL A 71 -10.41 4.17 7.21
N PRO A 72 -11.08 4.66 6.15
CA PRO A 72 -12.41 5.24 6.29
C PRO A 72 -13.35 4.25 6.97
N GLN A 73 -14.05 4.71 8.01
CA GLN A 73 -14.85 3.85 8.91
C GLN A 73 -15.85 2.93 8.18
N LYS A 74 -16.42 3.38 7.06
CA LYS A 74 -17.29 2.57 6.20
C LYS A 74 -16.68 1.28 5.65
N PHE A 75 -15.35 1.15 5.65
CA PHE A 75 -14.62 -0.01 5.16
C PHE A 75 -13.95 -0.82 6.28
N ALA A 76 -13.91 -0.30 7.52
CA ALA A 76 -13.29 -1.00 8.65
C ALA A 76 -13.87 -2.42 8.89
N PRO A 77 -15.19 -2.65 8.83
CA PRO A 77 -15.76 -3.99 9.06
C PRO A 77 -15.34 -5.03 8.01
N LEU A 78 -14.97 -4.60 6.80
CA LEU A 78 -14.54 -5.50 5.73
C LEU A 78 -13.12 -6.03 5.98
N LEU A 79 -12.30 -5.28 6.71
CA LEU A 79 -10.92 -5.65 7.01
C LEU A 79 -10.83 -6.59 8.21
N GLU A 80 -11.77 -6.53 9.15
CA GLU A 80 -11.87 -7.48 10.27
C GLU A 80 -12.15 -8.92 9.78
N ILE A 81 -12.94 -9.08 8.72
CA ILE A 81 -13.32 -10.39 8.17
C ILE A 81 -12.18 -11.03 7.35
N ALA A 82 -11.24 -10.20 6.86
CA ALA A 82 -10.12 -10.63 5.99
C ALA A 82 -8.82 -10.93 6.75
N LEU A 83 -8.83 -10.78 8.08
CA LEU A 83 -7.76 -11.15 9.00
C LEU A 83 -7.99 -12.56 9.57
#